data_AF-A0A559QSI6-F1
#
_entry.id   AF-A0A559QSI6-F1
#
_cell.length_a   1.000
_cell.length_b   1.000
_cell.length_c   1.000
_cell.angle_alpha   90.00
_cell.angle_beta   90.00
_cell.angle_gamma   90.00
#
_symmetry.space_group_name_H-M   'P 1'
#
loop_
_entity.id
_entity.type
_entity.pdbx_description
1 polymer ?
#
loop_
_entity_poly.entity_id
_entity_poly.type
_entity_poly.pdbx_seq_one_letter_code
_entity_poly.pdbx_strand_id
1 'polypeptide(L)'
;MNYTRLCTITNLFAVLFGVCVASASAANVVLEYRNNSYGDQVIIKPDILLHNTTSSSLQLSDITLRYWYSNETASAQVVPVFHVLNSGTWQSPCNYPFSCVTHIVSAKADNSYVELGFSEAAGNLLPGKYINLQFAIHADNWASFVQENDYSFAESTGNYQAWNKISVYSNGSLIYGTEPQSQPSACSQMEPEVLGYSWSPAVIDVAQSNSVSFTARILGAATNAELCLSNSPSAACSENLALVGPDENCNYSVELSTNLALQYHNLANNLHRPVVGFLKTLDKTINVFANVYTPDIPQCTLTAVASWAQQCSKVVNLALPEVFSDYVSLSTAKRESISQAFYELFGDNYDFLTVVSVSRSYIQNASYLGVKNEIAGIGATLFDRTSKFGSDGRLRGNIVFPTSQFFDGAANVFSHEISHAWMNFNNLPLLGQTSPHWPISDLANGILGFSLPSGQGGQFTYVLDIVDGVVQKTVDPNPKAFKDLALYLMGVLPADQVSNHFVMDDAGNPNNFPSANFTEFTIDDVISANGVRQPAYPNEASDFRVATVLVSEDLLSQQAMALFNYYAARMESTDDTVLTKQGLSPLSPHRPFYSATGGRATLEATID
;
A
#
# COMPACT_ATOMS: atom_id res chain seq x y z
N MET A 1 -63.71 -9.07 42.82
CA MET A 1 -64.09 -8.03 41.85
C MET A 1 -63.15 -6.85 42.03
N ASN A 2 -62.25 -6.74 41.05
CA ASN A 2 -61.26 -5.73 40.68
C ASN A 2 -60.98 -4.56 41.63
N TYR A 3 -59.80 -4.63 42.25
CA TYR A 3 -59.08 -3.49 42.80
C TYR A 3 -58.22 -2.83 41.73
N THR A 4 -58.37 -1.52 41.59
CA THR A 4 -57.43 -0.61 40.93
C THR A 4 -56.41 -0.11 41.97
N ARG A 5 -55.11 -0.05 41.63
CA ARG A 5 -54.11 0.74 42.37
C ARG A 5 -53.16 1.50 41.42
N LEU A 6 -53.33 2.82 41.47
CA LEU A 6 -52.46 4.00 41.35
C LEU A 6 -50.92 3.88 41.20
N CYS A 7 -50.39 4.87 40.44
CA CYS A 7 -49.15 5.68 40.64
C CYS A 7 -47.76 5.00 40.46
N THR A 8 -46.67 5.61 39.93
CA THR A 8 -46.30 6.98 39.51
C THR A 8 -44.97 6.92 38.71
N ILE A 9 -44.82 7.82 37.72
CA ILE A 9 -43.64 8.57 37.23
C ILE A 9 -42.22 8.11 37.63
N THR A 10 -41.31 7.92 36.65
CA THR A 10 -40.06 8.71 36.49
C THR A 10 -39.31 8.44 35.17
N ASN A 11 -38.79 9.54 34.60
CA ASN A 11 -37.98 9.62 33.39
C ASN A 11 -36.66 8.82 33.47
N LEU A 12 -36.30 8.15 32.37
CA LEU A 12 -34.92 8.09 31.90
C LEU A 12 -34.91 8.12 30.37
N PHE A 13 -34.50 9.24 29.78
CA PHE A 13 -34.17 9.34 28.37
C PHE A 13 -32.90 8.52 28.12
N ALA A 14 -33.06 7.30 27.61
CA ALA A 14 -32.01 6.60 26.88
C ALA A 14 -32.29 6.83 25.39
N VAL A 15 -31.47 7.67 24.76
CA VAL A 15 -31.39 7.73 23.29
C VAL A 15 -30.85 6.38 22.85
N LEU A 16 -31.74 5.53 22.34
CA LEU A 16 -31.37 4.28 21.68
C LEU A 16 -30.48 4.64 20.48
N PHE A 17 -29.18 4.36 20.59
CA PHE A 17 -28.38 4.07 19.41
C PHE A 17 -29.03 2.85 18.75
N GLY A 18 -29.74 3.09 17.64
CA GLY A 18 -30.12 2.04 16.71
C GLY A 18 -28.85 1.47 16.08
N VAL A 19 -28.15 0.62 16.81
CA VAL A 19 -27.24 -0.35 16.20
C VAL A 19 -28.15 -1.22 15.35
N CYS A 20 -28.02 -1.11 14.03
CA CYS A 20 -28.50 -2.15 13.13
C CYS A 20 -27.60 -3.36 13.41
N VAL A 21 -27.91 -4.11 14.46
CA VAL A 21 -27.41 -5.47 14.61
C VAL A 21 -28.03 -6.18 13.42
N ALA A 22 -27.20 -6.52 12.42
CA ALA A 22 -27.57 -7.54 11.46
C ALA A 22 -28.05 -8.71 12.31
N SER A 23 -29.36 -8.96 12.31
CA SER A 23 -29.92 -10.10 13.00
C SER A 23 -29.23 -11.28 12.35
N ALA A 24 -28.36 -11.97 13.10
CA ALA A 24 -27.88 -13.26 12.69
C ALA A 24 -29.14 -14.05 12.34
N SER A 25 -29.30 -14.38 11.06
CA SER A 25 -30.31 -15.34 10.62
C SER A 25 -30.22 -16.49 11.60
N ALA A 26 -31.28 -16.77 12.35
CA ALA A 26 -31.30 -17.86 13.31
C ALA A 26 -30.81 -19.11 12.56
N ALA A 27 -29.69 -19.69 12.99
CA ALA A 27 -29.08 -20.81 12.29
C ALA A 27 -30.11 -21.95 12.23
N ASN A 28 -30.36 -22.46 11.01
CA ASN A 28 -31.35 -23.50 10.77
C ASN A 28 -30.97 -24.86 11.40
N VAL A 29 -29.70 -24.99 11.79
CA VAL A 29 -29.15 -26.17 12.43
C VAL A 29 -28.17 -25.76 13.52
N VAL A 30 -27.92 -26.66 14.48
CA VAL A 30 -26.85 -26.53 15.48
C VAL A 30 -26.08 -27.85 15.54
N LEU A 31 -24.77 -27.77 15.78
CA LEU A 31 -23.89 -28.94 15.83
C LEU A 31 -23.24 -29.08 17.20
N GLU A 32 -23.29 -30.31 17.73
CA GLU A 32 -22.48 -30.74 18.86
C GLU A 32 -21.43 -31.76 18.41
N TYR A 33 -20.26 -31.71 19.02
CA TYR A 33 -19.09 -32.50 18.63
C TYR A 33 -18.41 -33.11 19.84
N ARG A 34 -17.83 -34.30 19.65
CA ARG A 34 -16.89 -34.95 20.56
C ARG A 34 -15.75 -35.60 19.77
N ASN A 35 -14.53 -35.50 20.29
CA ASN A 35 -13.35 -36.14 19.72
C ASN A 35 -13.08 -37.52 20.36
N ASN A 36 -13.47 -38.61 19.70
CA ASN A 36 -13.27 -39.97 20.22
C ASN A 36 -11.81 -40.49 20.11
N SER A 37 -10.86 -39.65 19.72
CA SER A 37 -9.43 -39.99 19.62
C SER A 37 -8.50 -38.88 20.11
N TYR A 38 -8.93 -38.08 21.09
CA TYR A 38 -8.05 -37.09 21.73
C TYR A 38 -6.78 -37.77 22.29
N GLY A 39 -5.61 -37.25 21.90
CA GLY A 39 -4.30 -37.80 22.23
C GLY A 39 -3.82 -38.97 21.34
N ASP A 40 -4.63 -39.45 20.40
CA ASP A 40 -4.18 -40.33 19.31
C ASP A 40 -3.46 -39.48 18.26
N GLN A 41 -2.40 -39.99 17.65
CA GLN A 41 -1.70 -39.27 16.58
C GLN A 41 -1.86 -39.97 15.23
N VAL A 42 -2.51 -41.11 15.16
CA VAL A 42 -2.61 -41.90 13.92
C VAL A 42 -4.02 -41.84 13.34
N ILE A 43 -5.04 -41.63 14.18
CA ILE A 43 -6.44 -41.63 13.76
C ILE A 43 -7.19 -40.46 14.39
N ILE A 44 -7.88 -39.68 13.56
CA ILE A 44 -8.85 -38.66 13.98
C ILE A 44 -10.24 -39.31 14.02
N LYS A 45 -11.02 -39.19 15.10
CA LYS A 45 -12.34 -39.84 15.25
C LYS A 45 -13.44 -38.86 15.64
N PRO A 46 -14.00 -38.10 14.69
CA PRO A 46 -15.09 -37.19 15.01
C PRO A 46 -16.41 -37.91 15.30
N ASP A 47 -17.12 -37.43 16.33
CA ASP A 47 -18.47 -37.86 16.70
C ASP A 47 -19.38 -36.64 16.75
N ILE A 48 -20.34 -36.57 15.83
CA ILE A 48 -21.10 -35.36 15.54
C ILE A 48 -22.59 -35.61 15.79
N LEU A 49 -23.25 -34.62 16.40
CA LEU A 49 -24.71 -34.49 16.44
C LEU A 49 -25.11 -33.23 15.68
N LEU A 50 -25.83 -33.37 14.56
CA LEU A 50 -26.40 -32.23 13.84
C LEU A 50 -27.90 -32.15 14.11
N HIS A 51 -28.32 -31.10 14.80
CA HIS A 51 -29.69 -30.84 15.21
C HIS A 51 -30.42 -29.97 14.19
N ASN A 52 -31.63 -30.36 13.80
CA ASN A 52 -32.55 -29.49 13.10
C ASN A 52 -33.29 -28.61 14.11
N THR A 53 -32.95 -27.32 14.14
CA THR A 53 -33.55 -26.31 15.03
C THR A 53 -34.70 -25.55 14.37
N THR A 54 -35.02 -25.84 13.11
CA THR A 54 -36.16 -25.24 12.41
C THR A 54 -37.49 -25.90 12.80
N SER A 55 -38.59 -25.28 12.38
CA SER A 55 -39.94 -25.85 12.44
C SER A 55 -40.29 -26.74 11.24
N SER A 56 -39.38 -26.90 10.27
CA SER A 56 -39.57 -27.66 9.03
C SER A 56 -38.64 -28.87 8.91
N SER A 57 -39.01 -29.87 8.10
CA SER A 57 -38.11 -30.97 7.79
C SER A 57 -36.94 -30.51 6.92
N LEU A 58 -35.74 -31.03 7.16
CA LEU A 58 -34.56 -30.83 6.31
C LEU A 58 -34.28 -32.11 5.49
N GLN A 59 -34.15 -31.97 4.17
CA GLN A 59 -33.69 -33.05 3.30
C GLN A 59 -32.19 -33.26 3.54
N LEU A 60 -31.77 -34.47 3.97
CA LEU A 60 -30.36 -34.70 4.29
C LEU A 60 -29.46 -34.69 3.04
N SER A 61 -29.99 -35.01 1.86
CA SER A 61 -29.21 -34.95 0.61
C SER A 61 -28.75 -33.55 0.21
N ASP A 62 -29.39 -32.52 0.74
CA ASP A 62 -28.98 -31.13 0.54
C ASP A 62 -27.88 -30.71 1.51
N ILE A 63 -27.58 -31.51 2.54
CA ILE A 63 -26.69 -31.15 3.65
C ILE A 63 -25.30 -31.75 3.45
N THR A 64 -24.28 -30.90 3.61
CA THR A 64 -22.89 -31.33 3.75
C THR A 64 -22.25 -30.73 5.01
N LEU A 65 -21.24 -31.42 5.53
CA LEU A 65 -20.45 -31.00 6.69
C LEU A 65 -18.96 -31.03 6.34
N ARG A 66 -18.18 -30.04 6.78
CA ARG A 66 -16.71 -30.05 6.61
C ARG A 66 -16.00 -30.11 7.96
N TYR A 67 -15.16 -31.12 8.11
CA TYR A 67 -14.16 -31.21 9.18
C TYR A 67 -12.82 -30.71 8.63
N TRP A 68 -12.33 -29.59 9.16
CA TRP A 68 -11.14 -28.87 8.73
C TRP A 68 -9.93 -29.30 9.57
N TYR A 69 -8.85 -29.66 8.89
CA TYR A 69 -7.66 -30.23 9.50
C TYR A 69 -6.41 -29.93 8.65
N SER A 70 -5.24 -30.09 9.24
CA SER A 70 -3.96 -30.01 8.55
C SER A 70 -3.57 -31.41 8.09
N ASN A 71 -3.19 -31.58 6.82
CA ASN A 71 -2.74 -32.89 6.33
C ASN A 71 -1.21 -32.94 6.24
N GLU A 72 -0.55 -33.44 7.27
CA GLU A 72 0.92 -33.58 7.32
C GLU A 72 1.43 -34.86 6.68
N THR A 73 0.54 -35.79 6.33
CA THR A 73 0.89 -37.20 6.11
C THR A 73 1.44 -37.51 4.71
N ALA A 74 1.40 -36.53 3.78
CA ALA A 74 1.79 -36.64 2.37
C ALA A 74 1.18 -37.88 1.65
N SER A 75 0.08 -38.42 2.18
CA SER A 75 -0.56 -39.66 1.76
C SER A 75 -2.04 -39.45 1.49
N ALA A 76 -2.64 -40.35 0.71
CA ALA A 76 -4.09 -40.37 0.52
C ALA A 76 -4.80 -40.63 1.86
N GLN A 77 -5.98 -40.04 2.01
CA GLN A 77 -6.74 -40.07 3.26
C GLN A 77 -7.91 -41.04 3.13
N VAL A 78 -8.06 -41.90 4.12
CA VAL A 78 -9.12 -42.90 4.19
C VAL A 78 -10.13 -42.47 5.24
N VAL A 79 -11.42 -42.44 4.87
CA VAL A 79 -12.50 -41.91 5.71
C VAL A 79 -13.57 -42.97 5.97
N PRO A 80 -13.34 -43.94 6.87
CA PRO A 80 -14.34 -44.94 7.20
C PRO A 80 -15.45 -44.35 8.09
N VAL A 81 -16.71 -44.64 7.75
CA VAL A 81 -17.89 -44.27 8.54
C VAL A 81 -18.31 -45.47 9.39
N PHE A 82 -18.48 -45.27 10.70
CA PHE A 82 -18.76 -46.34 11.66
C PHE A 82 -20.19 -46.31 12.20
N HIS A 83 -20.83 -45.15 12.17
CA HIS A 83 -22.16 -44.99 12.74
C HIS A 83 -22.92 -43.84 12.07
N VAL A 84 -24.18 -44.11 11.71
CA VAL A 84 -25.14 -43.09 11.29
C VAL A 84 -26.48 -43.42 11.95
N LEU A 85 -27.01 -42.53 12.79
CA LEU A 85 -28.30 -42.72 13.45
C LEU A 85 -29.19 -41.49 13.26
N ASN A 86 -30.42 -41.68 12.82
CA ASN A 86 -31.43 -40.64 12.80
C ASN A 86 -32.38 -40.84 13.98
N SER A 87 -32.44 -39.86 14.89
CA SER A 87 -33.29 -39.93 16.08
C SER A 87 -34.81 -39.87 15.79
N GLY A 88 -35.19 -39.69 14.52
CA GLY A 88 -36.57 -39.86 14.05
C GLY A 88 -37.00 -41.31 13.82
N THR A 89 -36.06 -42.24 13.59
CA THR A 89 -36.36 -43.62 13.19
C THR A 89 -35.81 -44.69 14.13
N TRP A 90 -35.01 -44.33 15.15
CA TRP A 90 -34.34 -45.25 16.09
C TRP A 90 -33.56 -46.42 15.43
N GLN A 91 -33.33 -46.30 14.13
CA GLN A 91 -32.61 -47.23 13.27
C GLN A 91 -31.71 -46.39 12.37
N SER A 92 -30.57 -46.96 11.96
CA SER A 92 -29.71 -46.28 11.01
C SER A 92 -30.48 -46.00 9.72
N PRO A 93 -30.51 -44.75 9.22
CA PRO A 93 -31.09 -44.47 7.91
C PRO A 93 -30.27 -45.13 6.78
N CYS A 94 -29.08 -45.62 7.10
CA CYS A 94 -28.07 -46.04 6.14
C CYS A 94 -27.56 -47.41 6.56
N ASN A 95 -28.29 -48.47 6.20
CA ASN A 95 -27.91 -49.86 6.50
C ASN A 95 -26.40 -50.08 6.34
N TYR A 96 -25.79 -50.81 7.28
CA TYR A 96 -24.36 -51.15 7.22
C TYR A 96 -24.02 -51.71 5.83
N PRO A 97 -23.00 -51.17 5.12
CA PRO A 97 -21.89 -50.35 5.61
C PRO A 97 -22.07 -48.82 5.48
N PHE A 98 -23.25 -48.26 5.79
CA PHE A 98 -23.51 -46.81 5.80
C PHE A 98 -23.32 -46.11 4.45
N SER A 99 -23.56 -46.82 3.36
CA SER A 99 -23.36 -46.37 1.97
C SER A 99 -24.12 -45.10 1.55
N CYS A 100 -25.03 -44.59 2.38
CA CYS A 100 -25.69 -43.31 2.12
C CYS A 100 -24.75 -42.12 2.36
N VAL A 101 -23.68 -42.27 3.15
CA VAL A 101 -22.76 -41.17 3.44
C VAL A 101 -21.70 -41.16 2.35
N THR A 102 -21.55 -40.02 1.70
CA THR A 102 -20.49 -39.75 0.73
C THR A 102 -19.43 -38.87 1.39
N HIS A 103 -18.19 -38.97 0.92
CA HIS A 103 -17.15 -38.07 1.38
C HIS A 103 -16.23 -37.65 0.23
N ILE A 104 -15.70 -36.44 0.34
CA ILE A 104 -14.66 -35.91 -0.53
C ILE A 104 -13.55 -35.35 0.37
N VAL A 105 -12.31 -35.72 0.08
CA VAL A 105 -11.13 -35.17 0.74
C VAL A 105 -10.59 -34.03 -0.13
N SER A 106 -10.61 -32.82 0.41
CA SER A 106 -9.97 -31.65 -0.20
C SER A 106 -8.56 -31.49 0.35
N ALA A 107 -7.56 -31.53 -0.54
CA ALA A 107 -6.16 -31.30 -0.20
C ALA A 107 -5.75 -29.87 -0.56
N LYS A 108 -5.99 -28.92 0.36
CA LYS A 108 -5.57 -27.52 0.23
C LYS A 108 -4.68 -27.17 1.42
N ALA A 109 -3.38 -27.51 1.39
CA ALA A 109 -2.39 -27.14 2.41
C ALA A 109 -2.99 -26.97 3.84
N ASP A 110 -2.89 -25.77 4.42
CA ASP A 110 -3.35 -25.40 5.78
C ASP A 110 -4.89 -25.29 5.94
N ASN A 111 -5.67 -25.63 4.91
CA ASN A 111 -7.14 -25.63 4.87
C ASN A 111 -7.69 -26.94 4.26
N SER A 112 -7.02 -28.06 4.55
CA SER A 112 -7.53 -29.37 4.13
C SER A 112 -8.83 -29.69 4.88
N TYR A 113 -9.75 -30.38 4.23
CA TYR A 113 -10.99 -30.79 4.88
C TYR A 113 -11.53 -32.09 4.32
N VAL A 114 -12.25 -32.82 5.16
CA VAL A 114 -13.15 -33.89 4.73
C VAL A 114 -14.55 -33.31 4.68
N GLU A 115 -15.15 -33.28 3.49
CA GLU A 115 -16.57 -32.97 3.32
C GLU A 115 -17.37 -34.27 3.35
N LEU A 116 -18.34 -34.37 4.25
CA LEU A 116 -19.30 -35.47 4.33
C LEU A 116 -20.67 -35.01 3.85
N GLY A 117 -21.30 -35.78 2.97
CA GLY A 117 -22.65 -35.54 2.47
C GLY A 117 -23.52 -36.79 2.59
N PHE A 118 -24.82 -36.65 2.30
CA PHE A 118 -25.76 -37.76 2.35
C PHE A 118 -26.41 -37.99 0.98
N SER A 119 -26.73 -39.23 0.64
CA SER A 119 -27.56 -39.57 -0.51
C SER A 119 -29.05 -39.48 -0.15
N GLU A 120 -29.91 -39.50 -1.17
CA GLU A 120 -31.37 -39.54 -1.01
C GLU A 120 -31.87 -40.64 -0.04
N ALA A 121 -31.12 -41.75 0.07
CA ALA A 121 -31.46 -42.85 0.97
C ALA A 121 -31.42 -42.46 2.46
N ALA A 122 -30.69 -41.40 2.83
CA ALA A 122 -30.66 -40.90 4.20
C ALA A 122 -32.00 -40.25 4.63
N GLY A 123 -32.80 -39.81 3.66
CA GLY A 123 -34.13 -39.24 3.87
C GLY A 123 -34.10 -37.89 4.57
N ASN A 124 -35.01 -37.70 5.52
CA ASN A 124 -35.32 -36.41 6.12
C ASN A 124 -34.92 -36.33 7.61
N LEU A 125 -34.43 -35.16 8.02
CA LEU A 125 -34.23 -34.80 9.41
C LEU A 125 -35.38 -33.92 9.91
N LEU A 126 -36.27 -34.49 10.72
CA LEU A 126 -37.47 -33.81 11.22
C LEU A 126 -37.14 -32.69 12.23
N PRO A 127 -38.05 -31.70 12.40
CA PRO A 127 -37.91 -30.64 13.42
C PRO A 127 -37.57 -31.17 14.81
N GLY A 128 -36.56 -30.58 15.46
CA GLY A 128 -36.12 -30.95 16.81
C GLY A 128 -35.43 -32.32 16.92
N LYS A 129 -35.14 -32.98 15.79
CA LYS A 129 -34.36 -34.22 15.73
C LYS A 129 -32.91 -33.93 15.34
N TYR A 130 -32.07 -34.94 15.50
CA TYR A 130 -30.67 -34.91 15.10
C TYR A 130 -30.23 -36.17 14.35
N ILE A 131 -29.21 -36.02 13.51
CA ILE A 131 -28.39 -37.12 12.99
C ILE A 131 -27.16 -37.28 13.90
N ASN A 132 -26.79 -38.51 14.26
CA ASN A 132 -25.49 -38.82 14.84
C ASN A 132 -24.61 -39.45 13.77
N LEU A 133 -23.41 -38.91 13.57
CA LEU A 133 -22.45 -39.33 12.57
C LEU A 133 -21.09 -39.57 13.21
N GLN A 134 -20.57 -40.79 13.08
CA GLN A 134 -19.23 -41.16 13.54
C GLN A 134 -18.40 -41.68 12.37
N PHE A 135 -17.21 -41.11 12.20
CA PHE A 135 -16.26 -41.52 11.19
C PHE A 135 -14.83 -41.41 11.74
N ALA A 136 -13.85 -41.91 10.97
CA ALA A 136 -12.45 -41.60 11.20
C ALA A 136 -11.81 -40.96 9.98
N ILE A 137 -10.64 -40.35 10.20
CA ILE A 137 -9.68 -39.97 9.18
C ILE A 137 -8.37 -40.64 9.56
N HIS A 138 -7.77 -41.37 8.62
CA HIS A 138 -6.39 -41.84 8.75
C HIS A 138 -5.68 -41.79 7.39
N ALA A 139 -4.36 -41.63 7.41
CA ALA A 139 -3.57 -41.79 6.20
C ALA A 139 -3.56 -43.25 5.75
N ASP A 140 -3.53 -43.50 4.43
CA ASP A 140 -3.50 -44.85 3.85
C ASP A 140 -2.26 -45.65 4.31
N ASN A 141 -1.16 -44.94 4.54
CA ASN A 141 0.11 -45.48 5.06
C ASN A 141 0.21 -45.43 6.59
N TRP A 142 -0.85 -45.03 7.30
CA TRP A 142 -0.89 -44.88 8.77
C TRP A 142 0.13 -43.89 9.35
N ALA A 143 0.58 -42.90 8.57
CA ALA A 143 1.40 -41.81 9.07
C ALA A 143 0.63 -40.94 10.08
N SER A 144 1.37 -40.33 11.01
CA SER A 144 0.82 -39.56 12.11
C SER A 144 0.39 -38.14 11.70
N PHE A 145 -0.68 -37.65 12.34
CA PHE A 145 -1.19 -36.29 12.35
C PHE A 145 -0.77 -35.54 13.62
N VAL A 146 -0.91 -34.22 13.60
CA VAL A 146 -0.79 -33.35 14.79
C VAL A 146 -2.15 -32.72 15.09
N GLN A 147 -3.07 -33.46 15.70
CA GLN A 147 -4.47 -33.04 15.87
C GLN A 147 -4.64 -31.67 16.55
N GLU A 148 -3.73 -31.28 17.44
CA GLU A 148 -3.79 -29.99 18.17
C GLU A 148 -3.69 -28.76 17.25
N ASN A 149 -3.18 -28.92 16.02
CA ASN A 149 -3.11 -27.85 15.03
C ASN A 149 -4.34 -27.80 14.09
N ASP A 150 -5.26 -28.77 14.20
CA ASP A 150 -6.42 -28.87 13.30
C ASP A 150 -7.49 -27.84 13.68
N TYR A 151 -8.04 -27.13 12.70
CA TYR A 151 -9.06 -26.12 12.95
C TYR A 151 -10.30 -26.69 13.64
N SER A 152 -10.79 -27.86 13.21
CA SER A 152 -11.98 -28.50 13.78
C SER A 152 -11.73 -29.29 15.07
N PHE A 153 -10.49 -29.43 15.53
CA PHE A 153 -10.14 -30.26 16.69
C PHE A 153 -10.65 -29.70 18.02
N ALA A 154 -11.13 -30.61 18.88
CA ALA A 154 -11.48 -30.30 20.27
C ALA A 154 -10.79 -31.25 21.27
N GLU A 155 -10.41 -30.70 22.41
CA GLU A 155 -9.83 -31.41 23.55
C GLU A 155 -10.89 -32.17 24.37
N SER A 156 -11.49 -33.24 23.83
CA SER A 156 -12.51 -33.99 24.59
C SER A 156 -12.74 -35.43 24.13
N THR A 157 -12.58 -36.42 25.01
CA THR A 157 -13.13 -37.79 24.84
C THR A 157 -14.49 -38.00 25.54
N GLY A 158 -15.08 -36.93 26.11
CA GLY A 158 -16.15 -37.00 27.11
C GLY A 158 -17.56 -36.76 26.59
N ASN A 159 -18.17 -35.63 26.99
CA ASN A 159 -19.51 -35.23 26.57
C ASN A 159 -19.47 -34.48 25.23
N TYR A 160 -20.60 -34.46 24.52
CA TYR A 160 -20.77 -33.56 23.39
C TYR A 160 -20.74 -32.10 23.86
N GLN A 161 -20.12 -31.24 23.05
CA GLN A 161 -20.08 -29.80 23.24
C GLN A 161 -20.56 -29.08 22.00
N ALA A 162 -21.24 -27.94 22.17
CA ALA A 162 -21.57 -27.06 21.06
C ALA A 162 -20.28 -26.65 20.33
N TRP A 163 -20.26 -26.83 19.02
CA TRP A 163 -19.03 -26.68 18.25
C TRP A 163 -19.32 -25.98 16.94
N ASN A 164 -18.64 -24.86 16.70
CA ASN A 164 -18.82 -24.04 15.50
C ASN A 164 -17.63 -24.11 14.54
N LYS A 165 -16.58 -24.88 14.85
CA LYS A 165 -15.41 -25.06 13.97
C LYS A 165 -15.56 -26.23 12.99
N ILE A 166 -16.73 -26.87 12.96
CA ILE A 166 -17.17 -27.76 11.87
C ILE A 166 -18.26 -26.99 11.14
N SER A 167 -18.10 -26.77 9.84
CA SER A 167 -19.06 -26.00 9.05
C SER A 167 -20.10 -26.91 8.39
N VAL A 168 -21.32 -26.41 8.27
CA VAL A 168 -22.47 -27.12 7.69
C VAL A 168 -23.05 -26.28 6.57
N TYR A 169 -23.37 -26.92 5.45
CA TYR A 169 -23.89 -26.29 4.25
C TYR A 169 -25.22 -26.91 3.86
N SER A 170 -26.09 -26.10 3.26
CA SER A 170 -27.25 -26.58 2.51
C SER A 170 -27.12 -26.11 1.07
N ASN A 171 -27.18 -27.05 0.11
CA ASN A 171 -27.01 -26.75 -1.32
C ASN A 171 -25.76 -25.88 -1.61
N GLY A 172 -24.64 -26.19 -0.91
CA GLY A 172 -23.36 -25.48 -1.03
C GLY A 172 -23.26 -24.14 -0.29
N SER A 173 -24.34 -23.63 0.31
CA SER A 173 -24.33 -22.38 1.09
C SER A 173 -24.12 -22.65 2.58
N LEU A 174 -23.25 -21.89 3.24
CA LEU A 174 -22.96 -22.05 4.68
C LEU A 174 -24.20 -21.71 5.53
N ILE A 175 -24.65 -22.66 6.35
CA ILE A 175 -25.81 -22.49 7.23
C ILE A 175 -25.47 -22.56 8.73
N TYR A 176 -24.29 -23.08 9.09
CA TYR A 176 -23.81 -23.13 10.47
C TYR A 176 -22.29 -23.31 10.53
N GLY A 177 -21.67 -22.80 11.60
CA GLY A 177 -20.24 -22.84 11.84
C GLY A 177 -19.46 -21.70 11.18
N THR A 178 -18.16 -21.69 11.41
CA THR A 178 -17.20 -20.74 10.83
C THR A 178 -16.16 -21.51 10.03
N GLU A 179 -15.92 -21.10 8.78
CA GLU A 179 -14.81 -21.63 7.99
C GLU A 179 -13.47 -21.10 8.55
N PRO A 180 -12.36 -21.88 8.47
CA PRO A 180 -11.04 -21.36 8.77
C PRO A 180 -10.77 -20.15 7.88
N GLN A 181 -10.47 -19.01 8.52
CA GLN A 181 -9.99 -17.84 7.81
C GLN A 181 -8.56 -18.15 7.37
N SER A 182 -8.30 -18.21 6.06
CA SER A 182 -6.94 -18.31 5.56
C SER A 182 -6.20 -17.03 5.93
N GLN A 183 -5.46 -17.06 7.03
CA GLN A 183 -4.43 -16.07 7.29
C GLN A 183 -3.21 -16.50 6.47
N PRO A 184 -2.77 -15.71 5.47
CA PRO A 184 -1.54 -16.04 4.75
C PRO A 184 -0.39 -16.25 5.74
N SER A 185 0.46 -17.24 5.47
CA SER A 185 1.69 -17.48 6.25
C SER A 185 2.61 -16.25 6.36
N ALA A 186 2.42 -15.25 5.49
CA ALA A 186 3.07 -13.95 5.55
C ALA A 186 2.56 -13.05 6.71
N CYS A 187 1.29 -13.18 7.14
CA CYS A 187 0.73 -12.41 8.25
C CYS A 187 1.10 -13.00 9.62
N SER A 188 1.66 -14.21 9.67
CA SER A 188 2.07 -14.90 10.91
C SER A 188 3.59 -14.91 11.13
N GLN A 189 4.35 -14.13 10.35
CA GLN A 189 5.77 -13.89 10.59
C GLN A 189 6.04 -13.31 12.00
N MET A 190 7.20 -13.64 12.56
CA MET A 190 7.54 -13.34 13.95
C MET A 190 7.86 -11.85 14.17
N GLU A 191 8.37 -11.17 13.14
CA GLU A 191 8.70 -9.73 13.19
C GLU A 191 7.72 -8.93 12.32
N PRO A 192 7.04 -7.92 12.88
CA PRO A 192 6.11 -7.12 12.12
C PRO A 192 6.82 -6.20 11.11
N GLU A 193 6.41 -6.27 9.84
CA GLU A 193 6.88 -5.36 8.80
C GLU A 193 5.72 -4.54 8.26
N VAL A 194 5.70 -3.25 8.60
CA VAL A 194 4.74 -2.32 8.01
C VAL A 194 5.18 -1.99 6.58
N LEU A 195 4.34 -2.33 5.61
CA LEU A 195 4.62 -2.09 4.19
C LEU A 195 4.06 -0.75 3.69
N GLY A 196 3.00 -0.26 4.33
CA GLY A 196 2.34 0.98 3.96
C GLY A 196 0.98 1.15 4.61
N TYR A 197 0.28 2.21 4.23
CA TYR A 197 -1.07 2.51 4.69
C TYR A 197 -1.92 3.18 3.60
N SER A 198 -3.22 3.22 3.81
CA SER A 198 -4.19 3.88 2.95
C SER A 198 -5.29 4.55 3.75
N TRP A 199 -5.95 5.51 3.10
CA TRP A 199 -7.18 6.14 3.57
C TRP A 199 -8.31 5.79 2.61
N SER A 200 -9.50 5.53 3.15
CA SER A 200 -10.74 5.45 2.37
C SER A 200 -11.73 6.49 2.90
N PRO A 201 -12.08 7.52 2.10
CA PRO A 201 -11.55 7.83 0.77
C PRO A 201 -10.07 8.28 0.80
N ALA A 202 -9.37 8.14 -0.33
CA ALA A 202 -7.95 8.52 -0.46
C ALA A 202 -7.68 10.03 -0.30
N VAL A 203 -8.71 10.85 -0.53
CA VAL A 203 -8.73 12.28 -0.24
C VAL A 203 -9.98 12.58 0.58
N ILE A 204 -9.80 13.18 1.75
CA ILE A 204 -10.85 13.46 2.73
C ILE A 204 -11.39 14.88 2.47
N ASP A 205 -12.65 15.00 2.06
CA ASP A 205 -13.31 16.29 1.86
C ASP A 205 -13.68 16.91 3.22
N VAL A 206 -13.27 18.15 3.50
CA VAL A 206 -13.65 18.85 4.75
C VAL A 206 -15.17 19.02 4.93
N ALA A 207 -15.93 18.94 3.84
CA ALA A 207 -17.40 19.04 3.87
C ALA A 207 -18.10 17.70 4.10
N GLN A 208 -17.40 16.56 4.04
CA GLN A 208 -18.04 15.25 4.20
C GLN A 208 -18.36 14.96 5.68
N SER A 209 -19.46 14.25 5.92
CA SER A 209 -19.91 13.88 7.28
C SER A 209 -19.77 12.40 7.61
N ASN A 210 -19.32 11.58 6.66
CA ASN A 210 -19.22 10.12 6.82
C ASN A 210 -17.98 9.71 7.62
N SER A 211 -17.89 8.43 8.03
CA SER A 211 -16.65 7.89 8.57
C SER A 211 -15.58 7.80 7.48
N VAL A 212 -14.32 7.76 7.91
CA VAL A 212 -13.18 7.42 7.08
C VAL A 212 -12.52 6.17 7.64
N SER A 213 -11.94 5.39 6.76
CA SER A 213 -11.14 4.21 7.12
C SER A 213 -9.66 4.54 7.02
N PHE A 214 -8.91 4.24 8.08
CA PHE A 214 -7.45 4.12 8.01
C PHE A 214 -7.10 2.64 7.97
N THR A 215 -6.30 2.23 6.98
CA THR A 215 -5.83 0.84 6.85
C THR A 215 -4.32 0.81 6.75
N ALA A 216 -3.66 0.00 7.57
CA ALA A 216 -2.24 -0.31 7.49
C ALA A 216 -2.05 -1.76 7.07
N ARG A 217 -1.11 -2.04 6.16
CA ARG A 217 -0.70 -3.43 5.92
C ARG A 217 0.58 -3.74 6.67
N ILE A 218 0.51 -4.79 7.48
CA ILE A 218 1.59 -5.20 8.37
C ILE A 218 1.76 -6.71 8.17
N LEU A 219 2.92 -7.13 7.65
CA LEU A 219 3.30 -8.54 7.69
C LEU A 219 3.65 -8.92 9.12
N GLY A 220 3.46 -10.18 9.47
CA GLY A 220 3.67 -10.66 10.84
C GLY A 220 2.59 -10.26 11.85
N ALA A 221 2.59 -10.94 13.00
CA ALA A 221 1.57 -10.76 14.02
C ALA A 221 1.72 -9.41 14.75
N ALA A 222 1.08 -8.37 14.23
CA ALA A 222 1.13 -7.03 14.81
C ALA A 222 0.20 -6.91 16.04
N THR A 223 0.63 -7.46 17.17
CA THR A 223 -0.04 -7.19 18.45
C THR A 223 0.11 -5.70 18.82
N ASN A 224 -1.00 -5.04 19.15
CA ASN A 224 -1.07 -3.61 19.52
C ASN A 224 -0.73 -2.62 18.38
N ALA A 225 -1.10 -2.93 17.14
CA ALA A 225 -1.10 -1.93 16.08
C ALA A 225 -2.13 -0.83 16.38
N GLU A 226 -1.68 0.42 16.49
CA GLU A 226 -2.51 1.56 16.86
C GLU A 226 -2.23 2.79 15.97
N LEU A 227 -3.29 3.51 15.60
CA LEU A 227 -3.21 4.84 15.04
C LEU A 227 -3.23 5.84 16.19
N CYS A 228 -2.06 6.36 16.53
CA CYS A 228 -1.87 7.45 17.49
C CYS A 228 -2.11 8.77 16.77
N LEU A 229 -3.17 9.49 17.12
CA LEU A 229 -3.46 10.80 16.54
C LEU A 229 -2.62 11.88 17.21
N SER A 230 -1.89 12.67 16.42
CA SER A 230 -1.02 13.74 16.91
C SER A 230 -0.67 14.75 15.82
N ASN A 231 -0.46 16.02 16.19
CA ASN A 231 -0.08 17.09 15.28
C ASN A 231 1.45 17.20 15.06
N SER A 232 2.25 16.43 15.78
CA SER A 232 3.72 16.45 15.68
C SER A 232 4.35 15.13 16.15
N PRO A 233 5.44 14.66 15.51
CA PRO A 233 6.24 13.50 15.97
C PRO A 233 6.70 13.58 17.42
N SER A 234 6.86 14.80 17.93
CA SER A 234 7.30 15.04 19.31
C SER A 234 6.16 15.20 20.31
N ALA A 235 4.90 15.21 19.86
CA ALA A 235 3.74 15.41 20.71
C ALA A 235 3.10 14.08 21.13
N ALA A 236 2.54 14.05 22.35
CA ALA A 236 1.79 12.91 22.84
C ALA A 236 0.53 12.67 22.00
N CYS A 237 0.08 11.41 21.95
CA CYS A 237 -1.16 11.05 21.26
C CYS A 237 -2.34 11.76 21.94
N SER A 238 -3.16 12.47 21.17
CA SER A 238 -4.45 12.95 21.66
C SER A 238 -5.41 11.78 21.89
N GLU A 239 -5.30 10.76 21.04
CA GLU A 239 -6.10 9.55 21.07
C GLU A 239 -5.30 8.40 20.44
N ASN A 240 -5.48 7.18 20.95
CA ASN A 240 -4.92 5.96 20.35
C ASN A 240 -6.08 5.09 19.90
N LEU A 241 -6.10 4.80 18.60
CA LEU A 241 -7.14 4.00 17.97
C LEU A 241 -6.55 2.63 17.63
N ALA A 242 -7.03 1.58 18.29
CA ALA A 242 -6.60 0.21 18.01
C ALA A 242 -7.07 -0.20 16.60
N LEU A 243 -6.15 -0.77 15.81
CA LEU A 243 -6.50 -1.33 14.52
C LEU A 243 -7.03 -2.76 14.68
N VAL A 244 -8.08 -3.08 13.93
CA VAL A 244 -8.71 -4.40 13.84
C VAL A 244 -8.17 -5.13 12.61
N GLY A 245 -7.70 -6.36 12.80
CA GLY A 245 -7.12 -7.19 11.74
C GLY A 245 -6.26 -8.32 12.32
N PRO A 246 -5.46 -9.01 11.49
CA PRO A 246 -5.36 -8.83 10.04
C PRO A 246 -6.55 -9.45 9.29
N ASP A 247 -6.92 -8.88 8.13
CA ASP A 247 -7.69 -9.60 7.10
C ASP A 247 -6.82 -10.60 6.32
N GLU A 248 -7.37 -11.28 5.32
CA GLU A 248 -6.64 -12.21 4.43
C GLU A 248 -5.47 -11.56 3.65
N ASN A 249 -5.37 -10.24 3.69
CA ASN A 249 -4.37 -9.41 3.04
C ASN A 249 -3.43 -8.77 4.06
N CYS A 250 -3.36 -9.27 5.29
CA CYS A 250 -2.57 -8.67 6.39
C CYS A 250 -2.89 -7.18 6.66
N ASN A 251 -4.11 -6.74 6.33
CA ASN A 251 -4.54 -5.38 6.60
C ASN A 251 -5.15 -5.27 8.00
N TYR A 252 -4.73 -4.23 8.69
CA TYR A 252 -5.25 -3.80 9.98
C TYR A 252 -5.92 -2.45 9.78
N SER A 253 -7.17 -2.30 10.21
CA SER A 253 -7.99 -1.13 9.88
C SER A 253 -8.69 -0.54 11.09
N VAL A 254 -9.00 0.75 11.02
CA VAL A 254 -9.84 1.43 12.00
C VAL A 254 -10.73 2.46 11.31
N GLU A 255 -12.00 2.46 11.69
CA GLU A 255 -12.96 3.48 11.29
C GLU A 255 -12.95 4.63 12.29
N LEU A 256 -12.93 5.87 11.79
CA LEU A 256 -13.02 7.07 12.61
C LEU A 256 -13.90 8.12 11.94
N SER A 257 -14.46 9.02 12.74
CA SER A 257 -15.22 10.15 12.19
C SER A 257 -14.31 11.05 11.34
N THR A 258 -14.86 11.64 10.27
CA THR A 258 -14.13 12.65 9.47
C THR A 258 -13.56 13.78 10.35
N ASN A 259 -14.32 14.26 11.34
CA ASN A 259 -13.86 15.30 12.26
C ASN A 259 -12.58 14.91 13.01
N LEU A 260 -12.48 13.64 13.42
CA LEU A 260 -11.32 13.14 14.14
C LEU A 260 -10.10 13.00 13.20
N ALA A 261 -10.30 12.46 12.00
CA ALA A 261 -9.24 12.36 10.99
C ALA A 261 -8.71 13.74 10.55
N LEU A 262 -9.58 14.74 10.55
CA LEU A 262 -9.26 16.11 10.15
C LEU A 262 -8.89 17.03 11.32
N GLN A 263 -8.75 16.56 12.55
CA GLN A 263 -8.60 17.46 13.71
C GLN A 263 -7.42 18.45 13.61
N TYR A 264 -6.40 18.12 12.80
CA TYR A 264 -5.22 18.96 12.58
C TYR A 264 -5.17 19.64 11.21
N HIS A 265 -6.14 19.47 10.32
CA HIS A 265 -6.05 19.98 8.94
C HIS A 265 -5.85 21.50 8.86
N ASN A 266 -6.49 22.27 9.74
CA ASN A 266 -6.46 23.74 9.75
C ASN A 266 -5.17 24.36 10.31
N LEU A 267 -4.16 23.58 10.67
CA LEU A 267 -2.88 24.14 11.07
C LEU A 267 -2.20 24.80 9.86
N ALA A 268 -1.64 25.99 10.08
CA ALA A 268 -1.06 26.85 9.02
C ALA A 268 0.00 26.16 8.14
N ASN A 269 0.59 25.06 8.61
CA ASN A 269 1.68 24.35 7.95
C ASN A 269 1.25 23.19 7.03
N ASN A 270 -0.05 22.96 6.81
CA ASN A 270 -0.49 21.70 6.23
C ASN A 270 -0.73 21.72 4.72
N LEU A 271 -0.99 22.86 4.06
CA LEU A 271 -1.27 22.95 2.60
C LEU A 271 -2.00 21.70 2.05
N HIS A 272 -3.22 21.43 2.57
CA HIS A 272 -4.06 20.27 2.20
C HIS A 272 -3.51 18.87 2.55
N ARG A 273 -2.40 18.78 3.29
CA ARG A 273 -1.72 17.55 3.72
C ARG A 273 -1.34 17.56 5.20
N PRO A 274 -2.32 17.43 6.11
CA PRO A 274 -2.02 17.32 7.53
C PRO A 274 -1.19 16.09 7.87
N VAL A 275 -0.30 16.30 8.85
CA VAL A 275 0.11 15.21 9.73
C VAL A 275 -1.11 14.82 10.57
N VAL A 276 -1.54 13.56 10.45
CA VAL A 276 -2.65 13.02 11.22
C VAL A 276 -2.15 12.39 12.52
N GLY A 277 -0.95 11.77 12.46
CA GLY A 277 -0.31 11.17 13.62
C GLY A 277 0.69 10.10 13.23
N PHE A 278 0.70 8.99 13.98
CA PHE A 278 1.62 7.87 13.78
C PHE A 278 0.88 6.54 13.81
N LEU A 279 1.26 5.65 12.91
CA LEU A 279 1.03 4.23 13.09
C LEU A 279 2.11 3.69 14.03
N LYS A 280 1.69 3.11 15.15
CA LYS A 280 2.55 2.46 16.12
C LYS A 280 2.36 0.96 16.06
N THR A 281 3.48 0.25 16.00
CA THR A 281 3.60 -1.19 16.31
C THR A 281 4.53 -1.34 17.50
N LEU A 282 4.79 -2.58 17.94
CA LEU A 282 5.73 -2.86 19.04
C LEU A 282 7.15 -2.30 18.78
N ASP A 283 7.58 -2.30 17.52
CA ASP A 283 8.96 -2.07 17.09
C ASP A 283 9.12 -0.81 16.20
N LYS A 284 8.03 -0.31 15.60
CA LYS A 284 8.07 0.78 14.60
C LYS A 284 7.06 1.87 14.90
N THR A 285 7.43 3.07 14.49
CA THR A 285 6.55 4.25 14.47
C THR A 285 6.69 4.91 13.11
N ILE A 286 5.56 5.06 12.41
CA ILE A 286 5.53 5.57 11.04
C ILE A 286 4.61 6.79 10.99
N ASN A 287 5.09 7.87 10.39
CA ASN A 287 4.30 9.08 10.21
C ASN A 287 3.13 8.83 9.25
N VAL A 288 1.94 9.23 9.68
CA VAL A 288 0.71 9.12 8.91
C VAL A 288 0.25 10.51 8.50
N PHE A 289 0.03 10.67 7.20
CA PHE A 289 -0.47 11.87 6.57
C PHE A 289 -1.79 11.55 5.87
N ALA A 290 -2.63 12.57 5.66
CA ALA A 290 -3.82 12.47 4.84
C ALA A 290 -3.80 13.53 3.75
N ASN A 291 -4.44 13.25 2.62
CA ASN A 291 -4.78 14.27 1.64
C ASN A 291 -6.16 14.83 1.98
N VAL A 292 -6.30 16.14 1.98
CA VAL A 292 -7.54 16.82 2.37
C VAL A 292 -7.99 17.71 1.23
N TYR A 293 -9.24 17.57 0.82
CA TYR A 293 -9.84 18.49 -0.13
C TYR A 293 -10.51 19.64 0.63
N THR A 294 -10.22 20.87 0.23
CA THR A 294 -10.86 22.10 0.72
C THR A 294 -11.45 22.90 -0.45
N PRO A 295 -12.51 23.71 -0.23
CA PRO A 295 -13.19 24.41 -1.32
C PRO A 295 -12.37 25.44 -2.10
N ASP A 296 -11.21 25.87 -1.57
CA ASP A 296 -10.27 26.76 -2.25
C ASP A 296 -9.41 26.06 -3.31
N ILE A 297 -9.39 24.72 -3.33
CA ILE A 297 -8.76 23.96 -4.41
C ILE A 297 -9.58 24.14 -5.70
N PRO A 298 -8.94 24.59 -6.81
CA PRO A 298 -9.61 24.72 -8.08
C PRO A 298 -10.24 23.40 -8.55
N GLN A 299 -11.52 23.44 -8.90
CA GLN A 299 -12.19 22.32 -9.53
C GLN A 299 -11.61 22.05 -10.92
N CYS A 300 -11.64 20.79 -11.34
CA CYS A 300 -11.28 20.38 -12.69
C CYS A 300 -12.46 19.67 -13.37
N THR A 301 -12.52 19.76 -14.70
CA THR A 301 -13.54 19.04 -15.48
C THR A 301 -13.11 17.59 -15.63
N LEU A 302 -13.83 16.70 -14.96
CA LEU A 302 -13.58 15.26 -15.01
C LEU A 302 -14.19 14.65 -16.28
N THR A 303 -13.36 13.99 -17.07
CA THR A 303 -13.77 13.33 -18.31
C THR A 303 -13.40 11.86 -18.23
N ALA A 304 -14.36 10.96 -18.46
CA ALA A 304 -14.08 9.54 -18.60
C ALA A 304 -13.35 9.29 -19.94
N VAL A 305 -12.25 8.55 -19.90
CA VAL A 305 -11.45 8.18 -21.07
C VAL A 305 -11.63 6.69 -21.39
N ALA A 306 -11.79 5.86 -20.36
CA ALA A 306 -12.19 4.46 -20.44
C ALA A 306 -13.03 4.09 -19.21
N SER A 307 -13.56 2.86 -19.15
CA SER A 307 -14.28 2.38 -17.95
C SER A 307 -13.39 2.30 -16.69
N TRP A 308 -12.07 2.24 -16.89
CA TRP A 308 -11.03 2.15 -15.87
C TRP A 308 -10.11 3.39 -15.86
N ALA A 309 -10.42 4.42 -16.66
CA ALA A 309 -9.58 5.62 -16.76
C ALA A 309 -10.40 6.91 -16.90
N GLN A 310 -9.95 7.95 -16.23
CA GLN A 310 -10.56 9.28 -16.27
C GLN A 310 -9.49 10.35 -16.15
N GLN A 311 -9.77 11.57 -16.59
CA GLN A 311 -8.79 12.65 -16.59
C GLN A 311 -9.36 13.99 -16.19
N CYS A 312 -8.46 14.84 -15.73
CA CYS A 312 -8.57 16.29 -15.73
C CYS A 312 -7.46 16.87 -16.62
N SER A 313 -7.41 18.20 -16.75
CA SER A 313 -6.47 18.87 -17.66
C SER A 313 -4.99 18.58 -17.42
N LYS A 314 -4.59 18.22 -16.19
CA LYS A 314 -3.19 18.04 -15.79
C LYS A 314 -2.86 16.66 -15.21
N VAL A 315 -3.87 15.80 -15.08
CA VAL A 315 -3.73 14.46 -14.50
C VAL A 315 -4.65 13.47 -15.18
N VAL A 316 -4.18 12.24 -15.31
CA VAL A 316 -5.02 11.08 -15.62
C VAL A 316 -5.01 10.15 -14.43
N ASN A 317 -6.15 9.54 -14.14
CA ASN A 317 -6.29 8.45 -13.20
C ASN A 317 -6.55 7.14 -13.93
N LEU A 318 -5.71 6.14 -13.64
CA LEU A 318 -5.88 4.76 -14.09
C LEU A 318 -6.21 3.89 -12.88
N ALA A 319 -7.40 3.26 -12.88
CA ALA A 319 -7.82 2.30 -11.88
C ALA A 319 -7.28 0.90 -12.25
N LEU A 320 -6.16 0.53 -11.64
CA LEU A 320 -5.35 -0.65 -11.93
C LEU A 320 -5.14 -1.46 -10.63
N PRO A 321 -6.15 -2.18 -10.12
CA PRO A 321 -6.06 -2.92 -8.86
C PRO A 321 -4.96 -3.99 -8.88
N GLU A 322 -4.59 -4.52 -10.05
CA GLU A 322 -3.50 -5.47 -10.23
C GLU A 322 -2.12 -4.89 -9.91
N VAL A 323 -1.91 -3.57 -10.03
CA VAL A 323 -0.67 -2.91 -9.57
C VAL A 323 -0.48 -3.09 -8.05
N PHE A 324 -1.59 -3.30 -7.34
CA PHE A 324 -1.68 -3.44 -5.91
C PHE A 324 -1.81 -4.91 -5.44
N SER A 325 -1.70 -5.88 -6.35
CA SER A 325 -1.83 -7.32 -6.01
C SER A 325 -0.72 -7.84 -5.11
N ASP A 326 0.45 -7.20 -5.14
CA ASP A 326 1.54 -7.41 -4.20
C ASP A 326 1.95 -6.08 -3.54
N TYR A 327 2.59 -6.16 -2.36
CA TYR A 327 3.07 -4.98 -1.64
C TYR A 327 4.54 -4.68 -1.90
N VAL A 328 5.04 -5.13 -3.06
CA VAL A 328 6.25 -4.54 -3.59
C VAL A 328 5.85 -3.18 -4.14
N SER A 329 6.68 -2.17 -3.90
CA SER A 329 6.49 -0.86 -4.52
C SER A 329 6.44 -0.95 -6.03
N LEU A 330 6.23 0.19 -6.68
CA LEU A 330 6.21 0.33 -8.13
C LEU A 330 7.57 -0.06 -8.74
N SER A 331 7.76 -1.38 -8.90
CA SER A 331 8.90 -2.04 -9.51
C SER A 331 8.99 -1.66 -10.98
N THR A 332 10.13 -1.92 -11.61
CA THR A 332 10.31 -1.63 -13.04
C THR A 332 9.20 -2.25 -13.90
N ALA A 333 8.80 -3.49 -13.63
CA ALA A 333 7.73 -4.16 -14.37
C ALA A 333 6.37 -3.48 -14.20
N LYS A 334 6.04 -3.02 -12.97
CA LYS A 334 4.82 -2.26 -12.72
C LYS A 334 4.85 -0.88 -13.40
N ARG A 335 6.01 -0.22 -13.43
CA ARG A 335 6.19 1.06 -14.15
C ARG A 335 5.98 0.87 -15.66
N GLU A 336 6.54 -0.20 -16.22
CA GLU A 336 6.35 -0.59 -17.62
C GLU A 336 4.86 -0.82 -17.92
N SER A 337 4.13 -1.60 -17.10
CA SER A 337 2.71 -1.87 -17.33
C SER A 337 1.82 -0.63 -17.18
N ILE A 338 2.07 0.23 -16.19
CA ILE A 338 1.33 1.50 -16.02
C ILE A 338 1.56 2.42 -17.22
N SER A 339 2.80 2.50 -17.70
CA SER A 339 3.16 3.31 -18.87
C SER A 339 2.50 2.78 -20.14
N GLN A 340 2.46 1.46 -20.34
CA GLN A 340 1.76 0.84 -21.45
C GLN A 340 0.26 1.16 -21.41
N ALA A 341 -0.39 1.01 -20.24
CA ALA A 341 -1.80 1.36 -20.07
C ALA A 341 -2.07 2.85 -20.35
N PHE A 342 -1.14 3.74 -20.03
CA PHE A 342 -1.23 5.15 -20.40
C PHE A 342 -1.19 5.33 -21.93
N TYR A 343 -0.20 4.76 -22.62
CA TYR A 343 -0.06 4.93 -24.08
C TYR A 343 -1.10 4.17 -24.92
N GLU A 344 -1.89 3.28 -24.32
CA GLU A 344 -3.11 2.76 -24.97
C GLU A 344 -4.18 3.85 -25.17
N LEU A 345 -4.16 4.90 -24.34
CA LEU A 345 -5.18 5.95 -24.31
C LEU A 345 -4.68 7.30 -24.86
N PHE A 346 -3.37 7.58 -24.77
CA PHE A 346 -2.77 8.86 -25.09
C PHE A 346 -1.62 8.72 -26.10
N GLY A 347 -1.39 9.77 -26.90
CA GLY A 347 -0.28 9.79 -27.86
C GLY A 347 1.11 9.90 -27.20
N ASP A 348 2.16 9.51 -27.94
CA ASP A 348 3.57 9.60 -27.49
C ASP A 348 4.13 11.02 -27.52
N ASN A 349 3.52 11.91 -26.72
CA ASN A 349 3.80 13.34 -26.67
C ASN A 349 4.55 13.77 -25.41
N TYR A 350 5.01 12.82 -24.58
CA TYR A 350 5.53 13.10 -23.23
C TYR A 350 7.00 12.72 -23.09
N ASP A 351 7.81 13.66 -22.60
CA ASP A 351 9.22 13.45 -22.29
C ASP A 351 9.37 12.68 -20.97
N PHE A 352 8.43 12.86 -20.04
CA PHE A 352 8.40 12.17 -18.76
C PHE A 352 7.00 11.71 -18.39
N LEU A 353 6.92 10.55 -17.73
CA LEU A 353 5.72 10.12 -17.02
C LEU A 353 5.97 10.18 -15.51
N THR A 354 5.11 10.88 -14.79
CA THR A 354 5.10 10.88 -13.32
C THR A 354 3.99 9.96 -12.83
N VAL A 355 4.34 8.88 -12.14
CA VAL A 355 3.39 7.93 -11.56
C VAL A 355 3.24 8.21 -10.07
N VAL A 356 2.01 8.46 -9.63
CA VAL A 356 1.69 8.76 -8.23
C VAL A 356 0.78 7.67 -7.68
N SER A 357 1.22 6.97 -6.64
CA SER A 357 0.38 6.00 -5.93
C SER A 357 -0.61 6.73 -5.02
N VAL A 358 -1.91 6.61 -5.30
CA VAL A 358 -2.97 7.29 -4.55
C VAL A 358 -3.70 6.34 -3.61
N SER A 359 -4.03 5.12 -4.04
CA SER A 359 -4.72 4.14 -3.18
C SER A 359 -3.88 3.67 -2.01
N ARG A 360 -2.55 3.66 -2.13
CA ARG A 360 -1.64 3.22 -1.07
C ARG A 360 -0.44 4.15 -0.94
N SER A 361 -0.04 4.41 0.29
CA SER A 361 1.24 5.04 0.64
C SER A 361 2.25 3.96 0.99
N TYR A 362 3.21 3.72 0.10
CA TYR A 362 4.37 2.88 0.37
C TYR A 362 5.44 3.67 1.13
N ILE A 363 6.11 3.04 2.08
CA ILE A 363 7.17 3.67 2.90
C ILE A 363 8.48 3.64 2.11
N GLN A 364 8.56 4.45 1.06
CA GLN A 364 9.69 4.54 0.16
C GLN A 364 9.89 5.96 -0.37
N ASN A 365 11.10 6.26 -0.80
CA ASN A 365 11.43 7.55 -1.40
C ASN A 365 10.87 7.66 -2.82
N ALA A 366 10.67 8.90 -3.28
CA ALA A 366 10.50 9.14 -4.70
C ALA A 366 11.73 8.63 -5.48
N SER A 367 11.54 8.30 -6.75
CA SER A 367 12.64 7.79 -7.57
C SER A 367 12.43 8.03 -9.05
N TYR A 368 13.53 8.28 -9.75
CA TYR A 368 13.61 8.31 -11.20
C TYR A 368 14.11 6.99 -11.78
N LEU A 369 13.51 6.59 -12.91
CA LEU A 369 14.02 5.53 -13.76
C LEU A 369 14.21 6.06 -15.19
N GLY A 370 15.44 6.01 -15.69
CA GLY A 370 15.72 6.32 -17.10
C GLY A 370 15.11 5.27 -18.03
N VAL A 371 14.34 5.73 -19.01
CA VAL A 371 13.73 4.92 -20.08
C VAL A 371 14.55 5.03 -21.35
N LYS A 372 15.04 6.22 -21.65
CA LYS A 372 15.94 6.49 -22.77
C LYS A 372 17.00 7.51 -22.35
N ASN A 373 18.24 7.28 -22.76
CA ASN A 373 19.26 8.31 -22.79
C ASN A 373 19.90 8.34 -24.18
N GLU A 374 19.75 9.46 -24.86
CA GLU A 374 20.39 9.76 -26.15
C GLU A 374 21.45 10.87 -26.03
N ILE A 375 21.68 11.37 -24.81
CA ILE A 375 22.60 12.46 -24.54
C ILE A 375 24.00 11.90 -24.30
N ALA A 376 24.94 12.26 -25.16
CA ALA A 376 26.36 11.97 -24.98
C ALA A 376 27.06 13.13 -24.24
N GLY A 377 28.26 12.88 -23.71
CA GLY A 377 29.06 13.93 -23.03
C GLY A 377 28.61 14.29 -21.61
N ILE A 378 27.67 13.54 -21.01
CA ILE A 378 27.25 13.67 -19.61
C ILE A 378 27.72 12.52 -18.72
N GLY A 379 28.50 11.59 -19.28
CA GLY A 379 29.04 10.40 -18.60
C GLY A 379 28.05 9.23 -18.47
N ALA A 380 26.75 9.45 -18.74
CA ALA A 380 25.75 8.39 -18.81
C ALA A 380 25.91 7.53 -20.10
N THR A 381 25.57 6.24 -19.99
CA THR A 381 25.50 5.35 -21.16
C THR A 381 24.30 5.66 -22.04
N LEU A 382 24.44 5.46 -23.36
CA LEU A 382 23.34 5.60 -24.31
C LEU A 382 22.49 4.32 -24.31
N PHE A 383 21.17 4.45 -24.22
CA PHE A 383 20.25 3.32 -24.28
C PHE A 383 18.83 3.78 -24.64
N ASP A 384 18.02 2.85 -25.13
CA ASP A 384 16.61 3.08 -25.41
C ASP A 384 15.78 1.85 -24.99
N ARG A 385 14.82 2.06 -24.09
CA ARG A 385 13.86 1.07 -23.61
C ARG A 385 12.41 1.52 -23.81
N THR A 386 12.17 2.56 -24.61
CA THR A 386 10.85 3.18 -24.83
C THR A 386 9.77 2.17 -25.20
N SER A 387 10.09 1.21 -26.08
CA SER A 387 9.19 0.12 -26.46
C SER A 387 8.66 -0.72 -25.28
N LYS A 388 9.46 -0.92 -24.22
CA LYS A 388 8.99 -1.64 -23.01
C LYS A 388 7.98 -0.82 -22.20
N PHE A 389 7.99 0.49 -22.36
CA PHE A 389 7.09 1.42 -21.69
C PHE A 389 5.89 1.79 -22.55
N GLY A 390 5.76 1.24 -23.77
CA GLY A 390 4.68 1.57 -24.70
C GLY A 390 4.87 2.91 -25.44
N SER A 391 6.03 3.56 -25.29
CA SER A 391 6.37 4.79 -26.01
C SER A 391 6.99 4.46 -27.38
N ASP A 392 6.70 5.28 -28.39
CA ASP A 392 7.23 5.21 -29.75
C ASP A 392 8.62 5.85 -29.90
N GLY A 393 9.25 6.23 -28.78
CA GLY A 393 10.61 6.72 -28.75
C GLY A 393 10.78 8.05 -28.02
N ARG A 394 9.69 8.72 -27.60
CA ARG A 394 9.80 10.03 -26.95
C ARG A 394 10.20 9.95 -25.48
N LEU A 395 9.65 8.99 -24.74
CA LEU A 395 9.77 8.92 -23.28
C LEU A 395 11.23 8.81 -22.80
N ARG A 396 11.70 9.81 -22.06
CA ARG A 396 13.04 9.85 -21.47
C ARG A 396 13.11 9.14 -20.13
N GLY A 397 12.08 9.32 -19.29
CA GLY A 397 12.12 8.79 -17.94
C GLY A 397 10.77 8.67 -17.25
N ASN A 398 10.74 7.85 -16.21
CA ASN A 398 9.60 7.62 -15.36
C ASN A 398 9.92 8.04 -13.92
N ILE A 399 9.20 9.04 -13.41
CA ILE A 399 9.31 9.54 -12.04
C ILE A 399 8.21 8.87 -11.22
N VAL A 400 8.56 8.32 -10.07
CA VAL A 400 7.60 7.63 -9.20
C VAL A 400 7.52 8.31 -7.84
N PHE A 401 6.29 8.55 -7.41
CA PHE A 401 5.92 8.89 -6.04
C PHE A 401 5.17 7.70 -5.41
N PRO A 402 5.85 6.85 -4.62
CA PRO A 402 5.23 5.69 -3.96
C PRO A 402 4.20 6.10 -2.89
N THR A 403 4.19 7.38 -2.53
CA THR A 403 3.15 7.98 -1.71
C THR A 403 2.81 9.35 -2.27
N SER A 404 1.51 9.58 -2.48
CA SER A 404 0.98 10.86 -2.97
C SER A 404 1.31 12.06 -2.07
N GLN A 405 1.69 11.82 -0.82
CA GLN A 405 1.99 12.85 0.19
C GLN A 405 3.19 13.74 -0.16
N PHE A 406 4.10 13.25 -1.02
CA PHE A 406 5.29 13.99 -1.45
C PHE A 406 5.18 14.57 -2.86
N PHE A 407 4.09 14.28 -3.58
CA PHE A 407 3.92 14.77 -4.95
C PHE A 407 3.42 16.22 -4.98
N ASP A 408 4.22 17.15 -5.48
CA ASP A 408 3.82 18.51 -5.82
C ASP A 408 4.77 18.98 -6.93
N GLY A 409 4.22 19.40 -8.07
CA GLY A 409 5.00 19.77 -9.25
C GLY A 409 5.96 20.95 -9.04
N ALA A 410 5.71 21.80 -8.03
CA ALA A 410 6.60 22.91 -7.68
C ALA A 410 7.64 22.55 -6.60
N ALA A 411 7.59 21.35 -6.04
CA ALA A 411 8.43 21.01 -4.89
C ALA A 411 9.84 20.58 -5.29
N ASN A 412 10.81 20.82 -4.39
CA ASN A 412 12.21 20.49 -4.62
C ASN A 412 12.43 19.00 -4.96
N VAL A 413 11.65 18.09 -4.36
CA VAL A 413 11.74 16.64 -4.66
C VAL A 413 11.43 16.34 -6.12
N PHE A 414 10.47 17.05 -6.73
CA PHE A 414 10.10 16.80 -8.12
C PHE A 414 11.25 17.20 -9.06
N SER A 415 11.80 18.39 -8.85
CA SER A 415 12.99 18.88 -9.55
C SER A 415 14.22 18.00 -9.29
N HIS A 416 14.34 17.41 -8.10
CA HIS A 416 15.39 16.45 -7.77
C HIS A 416 15.25 15.18 -8.60
N GLU A 417 14.08 14.53 -8.61
CA GLU A 417 13.89 13.28 -9.36
C GLU A 417 14.07 13.47 -10.86
N ILE A 418 13.48 14.52 -11.45
CA ILE A 418 13.65 14.77 -12.89
C ILE A 418 15.12 15.06 -13.27
N SER A 419 15.92 15.58 -12.33
CA SER A 419 17.33 15.89 -12.59
C SER A 419 18.22 14.66 -12.81
N HIS A 420 17.78 13.48 -12.34
CA HIS A 420 18.45 12.21 -12.65
C HIS A 420 18.40 11.83 -14.14
N ALA A 421 17.63 12.55 -14.97
CA ALA A 421 17.74 12.44 -16.42
C ALA A 421 19.10 12.91 -16.96
N TRP A 422 19.83 13.75 -16.20
CA TRP A 422 21.07 14.39 -16.68
C TRP A 422 22.25 14.27 -15.71
N MET A 423 22.01 14.28 -14.39
CA MET A 423 23.03 14.73 -13.46
C MET A 423 23.82 13.64 -12.75
N ASN A 424 25.09 14.03 -12.55
CA ASN A 424 26.26 13.36 -12.00
C ASN A 424 26.54 11.90 -12.39
N PHE A 425 26.44 11.59 -13.68
CA PHE A 425 27.00 10.35 -14.25
C PHE A 425 28.45 10.51 -14.73
N ASN A 426 29.14 11.56 -14.29
CA ASN A 426 30.42 12.00 -14.85
C ASN A 426 31.54 10.96 -14.72
N ASN A 427 32.34 10.82 -15.78
CA ASN A 427 33.57 10.02 -15.78
C ASN A 427 34.77 10.74 -15.13
N LEU A 428 34.63 12.03 -14.80
CA LEU A 428 35.64 12.77 -14.04
C LEU A 428 35.74 12.18 -12.63
N PRO A 429 36.87 11.58 -12.20
CA PRO A 429 36.91 10.76 -10.98
C PRO A 429 36.49 11.47 -9.70
N LEU A 430 36.75 12.78 -9.56
CA LEU A 430 36.33 13.57 -8.40
C LEU A 430 34.81 13.76 -8.29
N LEU A 431 34.07 13.62 -9.39
CA LEU A 431 32.60 13.73 -9.43
C LEU A 431 31.93 12.35 -9.47
N GLY A 432 32.43 11.44 -10.32
CA GLY A 432 31.76 10.16 -10.63
C GLY A 432 31.67 9.18 -9.46
N GLN A 433 32.52 9.32 -8.45
CA GLN A 433 32.55 8.42 -7.29
C GLN A 433 31.26 8.44 -6.45
N THR A 434 30.48 9.52 -6.53
CA THR A 434 29.24 9.70 -5.75
C THR A 434 28.00 9.67 -6.64
N SER A 435 28.12 9.23 -7.90
CA SER A 435 27.01 9.09 -8.83
C SER A 435 25.82 8.35 -8.18
N PRO A 436 24.59 8.84 -8.28
CA PRO A 436 24.16 9.94 -9.16
C PRO A 436 24.09 11.32 -8.49
N HIS A 437 24.62 11.51 -7.27
CA HIS A 437 24.56 12.78 -6.53
C HIS A 437 25.94 13.47 -6.46
N TRP A 438 25.99 14.74 -6.08
CA TRP A 438 27.28 15.44 -5.99
C TRP A 438 28.12 14.92 -4.80
N PRO A 439 29.45 14.97 -4.90
CA PRO A 439 30.29 14.90 -3.72
C PRO A 439 30.10 16.18 -2.90
N ILE A 440 30.61 16.21 -1.67
CA ILE A 440 30.58 17.44 -0.88
C ILE A 440 31.44 18.50 -1.59
N SER A 441 30.78 19.55 -2.07
CA SER A 441 31.29 20.53 -3.03
C SER A 441 30.42 21.79 -3.00
N ASP A 442 30.82 22.83 -3.72
CA ASP A 442 29.96 23.99 -4.00
C ASP A 442 28.71 23.62 -4.84
N LEU A 443 28.76 22.50 -5.56
CA LEU A 443 27.62 21.92 -6.28
C LEU A 443 26.57 21.27 -5.38
N ALA A 444 26.99 20.71 -4.23
CA ALA A 444 26.12 19.95 -3.32
C ALA A 444 24.94 20.76 -2.77
N ASN A 445 25.06 22.08 -2.72
CA ASN A 445 24.01 23.00 -2.29
C ASN A 445 22.86 23.18 -3.31
N GLY A 446 22.96 22.58 -4.50
CA GLY A 446 21.90 22.62 -5.52
C GLY A 446 20.78 21.59 -5.30
N ILE A 447 19.85 21.53 -6.27
CA ILE A 447 18.67 20.64 -6.26
C ILE A 447 19.01 19.16 -5.98
N LEU A 448 20.07 18.64 -6.61
CA LEU A 448 20.46 17.23 -6.52
C LEU A 448 21.06 16.85 -5.15
N GLY A 449 21.57 17.81 -4.38
CA GLY A 449 22.19 17.51 -3.09
C GLY A 449 23.51 16.74 -3.19
N PHE A 450 23.93 16.16 -2.07
CA PHE A 450 25.14 15.32 -1.97
C PHE A 450 24.82 13.85 -1.78
N SER A 451 25.76 12.94 -2.04
CA SER A 451 25.56 11.51 -1.78
C SER A 451 25.71 11.17 -0.30
N LEU A 452 24.69 10.53 0.28
CA LEU A 452 24.78 9.87 1.58
C LEU A 452 25.47 8.51 1.45
N PRO A 453 25.98 7.92 2.55
CA PRO A 453 26.56 6.57 2.54
C PRO A 453 25.58 5.47 2.05
N SER A 454 24.27 5.70 2.17
CA SER A 454 23.23 4.82 1.65
C SER A 454 23.02 4.93 0.13
N GLY A 455 23.73 5.83 -0.55
CA GLY A 455 23.54 6.18 -1.96
C GLY A 455 22.37 7.15 -2.22
N GLN A 456 21.61 7.52 -1.19
CA GLN A 456 20.51 8.48 -1.30
C GLN A 456 21.01 9.93 -1.37
N GLY A 457 20.21 10.80 -1.98
CA GLY A 457 20.46 12.24 -1.99
C GLY A 457 20.25 12.85 -0.61
N GLY A 458 21.28 13.51 -0.09
CA GLY A 458 21.24 14.31 1.12
C GLY A 458 21.09 15.79 0.79
N GLN A 459 20.28 16.50 1.57
CA GLN A 459 20.17 17.96 1.45
C GLN A 459 21.42 18.64 2.03
N PHE A 460 22.05 19.54 1.26
CA PHE A 460 23.19 20.32 1.72
C PHE A 460 22.79 21.79 1.93
N THR A 461 22.79 22.25 3.18
CA THR A 461 22.23 23.56 3.56
C THR A 461 23.24 24.70 3.45
N TYR A 462 24.52 24.41 3.20
CA TYR A 462 25.57 25.44 3.21
C TYR A 462 25.98 25.88 1.81
N VAL A 463 26.24 27.18 1.62
CA VAL A 463 27.09 27.67 0.53
C VAL A 463 28.55 27.53 0.97
N LEU A 464 29.41 27.09 0.05
CA LEU A 464 30.84 26.98 0.26
C LEU A 464 31.57 27.98 -0.63
N ASP A 465 32.46 28.77 -0.04
CA ASP A 465 33.24 29.79 -0.74
C ASP A 465 34.72 29.66 -0.36
N ILE A 466 35.63 29.90 -1.30
CA ILE A 466 37.07 29.94 -1.04
C ILE A 466 37.45 31.37 -0.65
N VAL A 467 37.91 31.55 0.58
CA VAL A 467 38.40 32.83 1.11
C VAL A 467 39.83 32.64 1.60
N ASP A 468 40.77 33.36 1.01
CA ASP A 468 42.21 33.27 1.32
C ASP A 468 42.77 31.83 1.30
N GLY A 469 42.31 31.01 0.33
CA GLY A 469 42.73 29.61 0.17
C GLY A 469 42.11 28.64 1.17
N VAL A 470 41.06 29.05 1.89
CA VAL A 470 40.34 28.21 2.86
C VAL A 470 38.86 28.19 2.50
N VAL A 471 38.25 27.00 2.51
CA VAL A 471 36.81 26.85 2.29
C VAL A 471 36.07 27.30 3.54
N GLN A 472 35.29 28.37 3.40
CA GLN A 472 34.33 28.85 4.38
C GLN A 472 32.94 28.33 4.04
N LYS A 473 32.11 28.13 5.07
CA LYS A 473 30.70 27.77 4.91
C LYS A 473 29.79 28.85 5.45
N THR A 474 28.72 29.14 4.74
CA THR A 474 27.62 29.99 5.21
C THR A 474 26.31 29.23 5.07
N VAL A 475 25.36 29.45 5.98
CA VAL A 475 24.02 28.86 5.85
C VAL A 475 23.32 29.52 4.67
N ASP A 476 22.83 28.72 3.73
CA ASP A 476 22.00 29.21 2.63
C ASP A 476 20.54 29.27 3.06
N PRO A 477 19.96 30.47 3.27
CA PRO A 477 18.55 30.60 3.60
C PRO A 477 17.63 30.46 2.38
N ASN A 478 18.19 30.40 1.17
CA ASN A 478 17.41 30.52 -0.05
C ASN A 478 16.87 29.17 -0.54
N PRO A 479 15.70 29.18 -1.20
CA PRO A 479 15.21 28.05 -1.97
C PRO A 479 16.21 27.57 -3.01
N LYS A 480 16.35 26.24 -3.13
CA LYS A 480 17.38 25.61 -3.96
C LYS A 480 17.12 25.81 -5.45
N ALA A 481 18.21 25.92 -6.20
CA ALA A 481 18.24 26.06 -7.65
C ALA A 481 19.31 25.13 -8.25
N PHE A 482 19.23 24.89 -9.56
CA PHE A 482 20.28 24.18 -10.28
C PHE A 482 21.55 25.03 -10.35
N LYS A 483 22.69 24.39 -10.14
CA LYS A 483 24.01 25.01 -10.35
C LYS A 483 24.33 25.03 -11.84
N ASP A 484 25.21 25.91 -12.27
CA ASP A 484 25.64 26.09 -13.66
C ASP A 484 26.17 24.81 -14.32
N LEU A 485 26.99 23.99 -13.64
CA LEU A 485 27.40 22.70 -14.20
C LEU A 485 26.19 21.77 -14.46
N ALA A 486 25.22 21.77 -13.54
CA ALA A 486 23.97 21.05 -13.70
C ALA A 486 23.18 21.55 -14.93
N LEU A 487 23.08 22.87 -15.12
CA LEU A 487 22.42 23.47 -16.28
C LEU A 487 23.14 23.17 -17.61
N TYR A 488 24.48 23.07 -17.60
CA TYR A 488 25.25 22.60 -18.75
C TYR A 488 24.90 21.15 -19.09
N LEU A 489 24.87 20.25 -18.10
CA LEU A 489 24.50 18.85 -18.31
C LEU A 489 23.05 18.69 -18.80
N MET A 490 22.14 19.56 -18.35
CA MET A 490 20.77 19.65 -18.87
C MET A 490 20.70 20.17 -20.32
N GLY A 491 21.75 20.83 -20.82
CA GLY A 491 21.81 21.36 -22.18
C GLY A 491 21.26 22.76 -22.33
N VAL A 492 21.01 23.46 -21.22
CA VAL A 492 20.37 24.78 -21.20
C VAL A 492 21.32 25.91 -20.79
N LEU A 493 22.61 25.60 -20.61
CA LEU A 493 23.69 26.56 -20.40
C LEU A 493 24.91 26.18 -21.28
N PRO A 494 25.53 27.14 -21.98
CA PRO A 494 26.76 26.87 -22.73
C PRO A 494 27.96 26.66 -21.79
N ALA A 495 28.97 25.93 -22.28
CA ALA A 495 30.15 25.58 -21.49
C ALA A 495 30.95 26.81 -21.00
N ASP A 496 30.98 27.90 -21.77
CA ASP A 496 31.70 29.14 -21.44
C ASP A 496 31.04 29.96 -20.31
N GLN A 497 29.85 29.57 -19.86
CA GLN A 497 29.16 30.15 -18.71
C GLN A 497 29.21 29.25 -17.46
N VAL A 498 29.92 28.12 -17.51
CA VAL A 498 30.14 27.27 -16.33
C VAL A 498 31.34 27.80 -15.56
N SER A 499 31.15 28.09 -14.28
CA SER A 499 32.20 28.56 -13.38
C SER A 499 33.18 27.43 -13.03
N ASN A 500 34.33 27.80 -12.47
CA ASN A 500 35.19 26.82 -11.81
C ASN A 500 34.49 26.32 -10.53
N HIS A 501 34.67 25.05 -10.23
CA HIS A 501 34.06 24.38 -9.08
C HIS A 501 35.12 23.65 -8.26
N PHE A 502 34.74 23.16 -7.08
CA PHE A 502 35.67 22.40 -6.24
C PHE A 502 34.97 21.29 -5.45
N VAL A 503 35.74 20.24 -5.15
CA VAL A 503 35.32 19.13 -4.29
C VAL A 503 36.19 19.12 -3.04
N MET A 504 35.57 18.83 -1.89
CA MET A 504 36.30 18.68 -0.63
C MET A 504 37.03 17.34 -0.58
N ASP A 505 38.33 17.34 -0.28
CA ASP A 505 39.12 16.09 -0.25
C ASP A 505 38.82 15.26 1.01
N ASP A 506 38.52 15.93 2.14
CA ASP A 506 38.27 15.31 3.45
C ASP A 506 36.76 15.13 3.76
N ALA A 507 35.96 14.81 2.74
CA ALA A 507 34.48 14.85 2.74
C ALA A 507 33.75 13.78 3.59
N GLY A 508 34.41 13.12 4.55
CA GLY A 508 33.77 12.09 5.38
C GLY A 508 32.66 12.62 6.31
N ASN A 509 32.59 13.95 6.54
CA ASN A 509 31.57 14.57 7.39
C ASN A 509 31.07 15.91 6.80
N PRO A 510 29.78 16.01 6.41
CA PRO A 510 29.18 17.24 5.87
C PRO A 510 29.06 18.39 6.86
N ASN A 511 29.47 18.19 8.12
CA ASN A 511 29.51 19.23 9.14
C ASN A 511 30.93 19.76 9.42
N ASN A 512 31.99 19.12 8.92
CA ASN A 512 33.37 19.48 9.25
C ASN A 512 33.95 20.53 8.28
N PHE A 513 33.92 21.81 8.69
CA PHE A 513 34.50 22.94 7.97
C PHE A 513 34.93 24.01 8.97
N PRO A 514 36.00 24.81 8.74
CA PRO A 514 36.74 25.07 7.48
C PRO A 514 37.88 24.10 7.15
N SER A 515 38.22 23.94 5.86
CA SER A 515 39.34 23.09 5.38
C SER A 515 40.12 23.77 4.26
N ALA A 516 41.44 23.54 4.21
CA ALA A 516 42.33 23.93 3.11
C ALA A 516 42.54 22.81 2.08
N ASN A 517 41.98 21.62 2.33
CA ASN A 517 42.09 20.46 1.43
C ASN A 517 40.85 20.38 0.54
N PHE A 518 40.99 20.88 -0.68
CA PHE A 518 39.99 20.80 -1.74
C PHE A 518 40.70 20.72 -3.10
N THR A 519 39.99 20.12 -4.07
CA THR A 519 40.44 20.02 -5.45
C THR A 519 39.51 20.83 -6.36
N GLU A 520 40.05 21.83 -7.05
CA GLU A 520 39.33 22.60 -8.06
C GLU A 520 39.28 21.86 -9.41
N PHE A 521 38.24 22.14 -10.19
CA PHE A 521 38.10 21.65 -11.56
C PHE A 521 37.32 22.65 -12.43
N THR A 522 37.48 22.51 -13.73
CA THR A 522 36.89 23.36 -14.77
C THR A 522 35.92 22.59 -15.65
N ILE A 523 35.17 23.30 -16.48
CA ILE A 523 34.35 22.68 -17.53
C ILE A 523 35.19 21.90 -18.55
N ASP A 524 36.43 22.33 -18.82
CA ASP A 524 37.33 21.63 -19.74
C ASP A 524 37.75 20.27 -19.19
N ASP A 525 37.90 20.13 -17.86
CA ASP A 525 38.15 18.84 -17.21
C ASP A 525 36.97 17.89 -17.38
N VAL A 526 35.74 18.41 -17.22
CA VAL A 526 34.49 17.67 -17.42
C VAL A 526 34.36 17.22 -18.89
N ILE A 527 34.62 18.12 -19.84
CA ILE A 527 34.59 17.82 -21.29
C ILE A 527 35.69 16.81 -21.65
N SER A 528 36.89 16.93 -21.08
CA SER A 528 37.98 16.00 -21.33
C SER A 528 37.64 14.59 -20.84
N ALA A 529 36.92 14.47 -19.71
CA ALA A 529 36.53 13.19 -19.15
C ALA A 529 35.32 12.54 -19.86
N ASN A 530 34.33 13.34 -20.29
CA ASN A 530 33.06 12.83 -20.80
C ASN A 530 32.89 12.96 -22.32
N GLY A 531 33.68 13.81 -22.96
CA GLY A 531 33.40 14.37 -24.27
C GLY A 531 32.49 15.60 -24.19
N VAL A 532 32.41 16.35 -25.30
CA VAL A 532 31.49 17.49 -25.42
C VAL A 532 30.05 16.97 -25.35
N ARG A 533 29.19 17.66 -24.58
CA ARG A 533 27.76 17.33 -24.51
C ARG A 533 27.12 17.35 -25.90
N GLN A 534 26.40 16.29 -26.25
CA GLN A 534 25.61 16.21 -27.47
C GLN A 534 24.16 15.82 -27.16
N PRO A 535 23.16 16.56 -27.68
CA PRO A 535 23.30 17.76 -28.52
C PRO A 535 23.94 18.94 -27.76
N ALA A 536 24.73 19.76 -28.43
CA ALA A 536 25.31 20.94 -27.78
C ALA A 536 24.26 22.05 -27.57
N TYR A 537 24.40 22.88 -26.54
CA TYR A 537 23.58 24.09 -26.38
C TYR A 537 23.64 24.97 -27.65
N PRO A 538 22.51 25.57 -28.11
CA PRO A 538 21.16 25.53 -27.54
C PRO A 538 20.27 24.44 -28.18
N ASN A 539 20.84 23.39 -28.78
CA ASN A 539 20.10 22.43 -29.61
C ASN A 539 19.39 21.32 -28.80
N GLU A 540 19.48 21.35 -27.47
CA GLU A 540 18.66 20.49 -26.60
C GLU A 540 17.27 21.10 -26.42
N ALA A 541 16.25 20.25 -26.24
CA ALA A 541 14.94 20.71 -25.81
C ALA A 541 15.01 21.39 -24.42
N SER A 542 14.38 22.55 -24.29
CA SER A 542 14.22 23.26 -23.02
C SER A 542 12.78 23.24 -22.49
N ASP A 543 11.83 22.77 -23.29
CA ASP A 543 10.41 22.69 -22.94
C ASP A 543 10.01 21.22 -22.93
N PHE A 544 9.77 20.67 -21.73
CA PHE A 544 9.50 19.25 -21.55
C PHE A 544 8.03 18.98 -21.22
N ARG A 545 7.45 17.96 -21.83
CA ARG A 545 6.08 17.52 -21.49
C ARG A 545 6.11 16.42 -20.44
N VAL A 546 5.28 16.55 -19.41
CA VAL A 546 5.17 15.62 -18.29
C VAL A 546 3.72 15.20 -18.09
N ALA A 547 3.40 13.93 -18.32
CA ALA A 547 2.09 13.40 -17.94
C ALA A 547 2.12 12.93 -16.48
N THR A 548 1.12 13.34 -15.68
CA THR A 548 0.94 12.84 -14.32
C THR A 548 -0.15 11.75 -14.30
N VAL A 549 0.26 10.53 -13.98
CA VAL A 549 -0.57 9.33 -13.90
C VAL A 549 -0.83 8.98 -12.43
N LEU A 550 -2.07 9.14 -12.00
CA LEU A 550 -2.55 8.73 -10.68
C LEU A 550 -3.00 7.28 -10.73
N VAL A 551 -2.35 6.40 -10.00
CA VAL A 551 -2.68 4.98 -9.98
C VAL A 551 -3.44 4.64 -8.69
N SER A 552 -4.56 3.96 -8.85
CA SER A 552 -5.48 3.60 -7.78
C SER A 552 -6.14 2.24 -8.02
N GLU A 553 -6.74 1.65 -7.00
CA GLU A 553 -7.52 0.40 -7.10
C GLU A 553 -8.87 0.64 -7.77
N ASP A 554 -9.50 1.79 -7.49
CA ASP A 554 -10.77 2.23 -8.07
C ASP A 554 -10.62 3.64 -8.67
N LEU A 555 -11.57 4.04 -9.52
CA LEU A 555 -11.63 5.42 -10.02
C LEU A 555 -11.73 6.41 -8.86
N LEU A 556 -10.83 7.39 -8.87
CA LEU A 556 -10.76 8.44 -7.86
C LEU A 556 -11.99 9.37 -7.89
N SER A 557 -12.32 9.95 -6.73
CA SER A 557 -13.38 10.94 -6.62
C SER A 557 -13.03 12.26 -7.35
N GLN A 558 -14.05 13.06 -7.66
CA GLN A 558 -13.88 14.43 -8.19
C GLN A 558 -12.91 15.27 -7.34
N GLN A 559 -13.03 15.20 -6.02
CA GLN A 559 -12.17 15.91 -5.06
C GLN A 559 -10.72 15.46 -5.14
N ALA A 560 -10.48 14.14 -5.26
CA ALA A 560 -9.15 13.59 -5.41
C ALA A 560 -8.51 14.03 -6.74
N MET A 561 -9.28 13.96 -7.83
CA MET A 561 -8.84 14.43 -9.15
C MET A 561 -8.51 15.94 -9.13
N ALA A 562 -9.34 16.77 -8.50
CA ALA A 562 -9.11 18.21 -8.37
C ALA A 562 -7.83 18.53 -7.58
N LEU A 563 -7.61 17.87 -6.43
CA LEU A 563 -6.42 18.07 -5.60
C LEU A 563 -5.14 17.75 -6.38
N PHE A 564 -5.08 16.60 -7.04
CA PHE A 564 -3.88 16.21 -7.77
C PHE A 564 -3.70 16.98 -9.08
N ASN A 565 -4.79 17.41 -9.73
CA ASN A 565 -4.73 18.36 -10.85
C ASN A 565 -4.10 19.69 -10.41
N TYR A 566 -4.46 20.21 -9.23
CA TYR A 566 -3.84 21.40 -8.66
C TYR A 566 -2.33 21.22 -8.41
N TYR A 567 -1.90 20.09 -7.84
CA TYR A 567 -0.48 19.83 -7.61
C TYR A 567 0.31 19.60 -8.91
N ALA A 568 -0.27 18.96 -9.92
CA ALA A 568 0.37 18.78 -11.21
C ALA A 568 0.49 20.11 -12.00
N ALA A 569 -0.55 20.97 -11.96
CA ALA A 569 -0.54 22.28 -12.62
C ALA A 569 0.64 23.17 -12.17
N ARG A 570 1.12 22.98 -10.94
CA ARG A 570 2.23 23.74 -10.36
C ARG A 570 3.60 23.44 -10.99
N MET A 571 3.73 22.38 -11.80
CA MET A 571 4.92 22.17 -12.66
C MET A 571 5.15 23.33 -13.63
N GLU A 572 4.06 23.98 -14.06
CA GLU A 572 4.07 25.07 -15.06
C GLU A 572 4.27 26.45 -14.42
N SER A 573 4.46 26.53 -13.09
CA SER A 573 4.60 27.82 -12.40
C SER A 573 5.89 28.52 -12.82
N THR A 574 5.75 29.81 -13.16
CA THR A 574 6.87 30.73 -13.43
C THR A 574 7.18 31.65 -12.26
N ASP A 575 6.54 31.44 -11.10
CA ASP A 575 6.79 32.24 -9.90
C ASP A 575 8.20 31.98 -9.37
N ASP A 576 8.85 32.99 -8.79
CA ASP A 576 10.20 32.83 -8.22
C ASP A 576 10.23 31.72 -7.16
N THR A 577 9.20 31.69 -6.31
CA THR A 577 9.01 30.63 -5.31
C THR A 577 7.53 30.32 -5.11
N VAL A 578 7.24 29.09 -4.71
CA VAL A 578 5.91 28.59 -4.35
C VAL A 578 6.01 27.84 -3.01
N LEU A 579 5.04 28.06 -2.12
CA LEU A 579 4.97 27.32 -0.86
C LEU A 579 4.57 25.86 -1.10
N THR A 580 5.36 24.92 -0.60
CA THR A 580 5.08 23.47 -0.72
C THR A 580 5.21 22.78 0.64
N LYS A 581 4.54 21.64 0.80
CA LYS A 581 4.57 20.82 2.01
C LYS A 581 4.98 19.39 1.65
N GLN A 582 6.02 18.89 2.29
CA GLN A 582 6.59 17.57 2.02
C GLN A 582 6.82 16.81 3.32
N GLY A 583 5.95 15.84 3.60
CA GLY A 583 6.00 15.05 4.82
C GLY A 583 6.08 15.92 6.09
N LEU A 584 7.10 15.70 6.91
CA LEU A 584 7.30 16.44 8.16
C LEU A 584 7.95 17.82 7.98
N SER A 585 8.53 18.12 6.81
CA SER A 585 9.17 19.42 6.56
C SER A 585 8.16 20.56 6.74
N PRO A 586 8.56 21.70 7.34
CA PRO A 586 7.67 22.85 7.46
C PRO A 586 7.20 23.32 6.07
N LEU A 587 6.05 23.99 6.03
CA LEU A 587 5.60 24.69 4.82
C LEU A 587 6.70 25.68 4.41
N SER A 588 7.31 25.45 3.25
CA SER A 588 8.54 26.16 2.85
C SER A 588 8.45 26.62 1.39
N PRO A 589 9.06 27.78 1.07
CA PRO A 589 9.18 28.23 -0.31
C PRO A 589 10.17 27.34 -1.07
N HIS A 590 9.77 26.84 -2.23
CA HIS A 590 10.64 26.16 -3.20
C HIS A 590 10.57 26.87 -4.55
N ARG A 591 11.64 26.77 -5.35
CA ARG A 591 11.64 27.24 -6.74
C ARG A 591 10.99 26.16 -7.61
N PRO A 592 9.87 26.45 -8.30
CA PRO A 592 9.39 25.58 -9.36
C PRO A 592 10.45 25.39 -10.44
N PHE A 593 10.31 24.38 -11.30
CA PHE A 593 11.34 23.99 -12.27
C PHE A 593 11.85 25.17 -13.14
N TYR A 594 10.95 26.03 -13.62
CA TYR A 594 11.32 27.23 -14.37
C TYR A 594 12.27 28.14 -13.59
N SER A 595 11.89 28.53 -12.36
CA SER A 595 12.70 29.41 -11.52
C SER A 595 13.96 28.72 -10.97
N ALA A 596 13.91 27.40 -10.77
CA ALA A 596 15.06 26.60 -10.35
C ALA A 596 16.14 26.53 -11.45
N THR A 597 15.76 26.64 -12.72
CA THR A 597 16.69 26.74 -13.86
C THR A 597 17.09 28.18 -14.20
N GLY A 598 16.61 29.16 -13.44
CA GLY A 598 16.80 30.58 -13.74
C GLY A 598 16.11 31.02 -15.04
N GLY A 599 14.95 30.41 -15.34
CA GLY A 599 14.13 30.71 -16.50
C GLY A 599 14.58 30.09 -17.82
N ARG A 600 15.39 29.02 -17.77
CA ARG A 600 16.02 28.40 -18.95
C ARG A 600 15.28 27.19 -19.49
N ALA A 601 14.39 26.59 -18.70
CA ALA A 601 13.61 25.43 -19.10
C ALA A 601 12.21 25.46 -18.50
N THR A 602 11.24 24.84 -19.16
CA THR A 602 9.85 24.75 -18.72
C THR A 602 9.38 23.31 -18.66
N LEU A 603 8.33 23.08 -17.88
CA LEU A 603 7.56 21.84 -17.89
C LEU A 603 6.13 22.18 -18.30
N GLU A 604 5.55 21.34 -19.15
CA GLU A 604 4.13 21.36 -19.50
C GLU A 604 3.47 20.08 -18.99
N ALA A 605 2.45 20.23 -18.16
CA ALA A 605 1.72 19.15 -17.51
C ALA A 605 0.36 18.83 -18.17
N THR A 606 0.05 19.45 -19.32
CA THR A 606 -1.20 19.23 -20.05
C THR A 606 -1.37 17.77 -20.45
N ILE A 607 -2.56 17.21 -20.20
CA ILE A 607 -3.00 15.92 -20.72
C ILE A 607 -3.95 16.17 -21.90
N ASP A 608 -3.56 15.69 -23.09
CA ASP A 608 -4.30 15.82 -24.35
C ASP A 608 -4.27 14.56 -25.23
#